data_AF-A0A3C0ENT3-F1
#
_entry.id   AF-A0A3C0ENT3-F1
#
_cell.length_a   1.000
_cell.length_b   1.000
_cell.length_c   1.000
_cell.angle_alpha   90.00
_cell.angle_beta   90.00
_cell.angle_gamma   90.00
#
_symmetry.space_group_name_H-M   'P 1'
#
loop_
_entity.id
_entity.type
_entity.pdbx_description
1 polymer ?
#
loop_
_entity_poly.entity_id
_entity_poly.type
_entity_poly.pdbx_seq_one_letter_code
_entity_poly.pdbx_strand_id
1 'polypeptide(L)'
;PEAHTFRAPIDNERNNWVEKSRRHEEAWIRLIDGQYTVYDVQAEEVLATSNTVSEANGWKPQVVAQACPQMIRVSVLGAVNAGHGARVDHRLTYTIFGDGTIRLDNQITPHRCPQSLARIGIRLVVSDAFNALQYAGLGPEENYADRCNGVLFGHYASTVKQQYHGQYLRPQACANHEKTRWVKLSAKDGISIVAASADGSDMSFSALPYSDEQMASAKHNYELKADGKTYLCLDKQQTGVGNASCGHVFPMDYATTFAQPTMFSVLLKATDAKDDPMDLLRGVYEPSLASKVEATHN
;
A
#
# COMPACT_ATOMS: atom_id res chain seq x y z
N PRO A 1 1.81 -7.52 -5.48
CA PRO A 1 1.09 -6.58 -4.60
C PRO A 1 -0.40 -6.59 -4.95
N GLU A 2 -1.27 -6.29 -4.00
CA GLU A 2 -2.72 -6.22 -4.23
C GLU A 2 -3.24 -4.82 -3.93
N ALA A 3 -4.31 -4.38 -4.62
CA ALA A 3 -5.02 -3.16 -4.25
C ALA A 3 -5.55 -3.29 -2.84
N HIS A 4 -5.37 -2.23 -2.05
CA HIS A 4 -5.80 -2.17 -0.66
C HIS A 4 -6.60 -0.90 -0.45
N THR A 5 -7.91 -1.07 -0.25
CA THR A 5 -8.85 0.03 0.02
C THR A 5 -9.43 -0.01 1.43
N PHE A 6 -9.03 -1.00 2.20
CA PHE A 6 -9.45 -1.25 3.57
C PHE A 6 -8.32 -0.92 4.55
N ARG A 7 -8.68 -0.52 5.76
CA ARG A 7 -7.78 -0.54 6.93
C ARG A 7 -8.60 -0.91 8.16
N ALA A 8 -7.95 -1.47 9.18
CA ALA A 8 -8.62 -1.75 10.44
C ALA A 8 -9.34 -0.49 10.98
N PRO A 9 -10.63 -0.57 11.34
CA PRO A 9 -11.36 0.60 11.80
C PRO A 9 -10.72 1.20 13.05
N ILE A 10 -10.63 2.53 13.12
CA ILE A 10 -10.20 3.25 14.32
C ILE A 10 -11.38 3.54 15.23
N ASP A 11 -11.10 3.86 16.50
CA ASP A 11 -12.12 4.14 17.51
C ASP A 11 -13.11 5.24 17.06
N ASN A 12 -12.61 6.27 16.36
CA ASN A 12 -13.45 7.34 15.80
C ASN A 12 -14.48 6.84 14.78
N GLU A 13 -14.28 5.66 14.18
CA GLU A 13 -15.21 5.04 13.24
C GLU A 13 -16.17 4.05 13.92
N ARG A 14 -15.82 3.52 15.10
CA ARG A 14 -16.56 2.43 15.79
C ARG A 14 -17.71 2.91 16.68
N ASN A 15 -18.12 4.16 16.53
CA ASN A 15 -19.01 4.80 17.48
C ASN A 15 -20.48 4.36 17.33
N ASN A 16 -21.08 3.90 18.44
CA ASN A 16 -22.48 3.51 18.58
C ASN A 16 -23.42 4.64 19.09
N TRP A 17 -22.89 5.79 19.49
CA TRP A 17 -23.66 6.88 20.09
C TRP A 17 -24.38 7.77 19.06
N VAL A 18 -23.96 7.74 17.79
CA VAL A 18 -24.54 8.55 16.72
C VAL A 18 -24.78 7.70 15.48
N GLU A 19 -26.01 7.72 14.96
CA GLU A 19 -26.44 6.90 13.81
C GLU A 19 -25.57 7.09 12.55
N LYS A 20 -24.99 8.28 12.34
CA LYS A 20 -24.08 8.57 11.21
C LYS A 20 -22.72 7.86 11.30
N SER A 21 -22.19 7.63 12.51
CA SER A 21 -20.93 6.91 12.72
C SER A 21 -21.13 5.41 12.50
N ARG A 22 -22.26 4.85 12.96
CA ARG A 22 -22.67 3.47 12.69
C ARG A 22 -22.71 3.15 11.19
N ARG A 23 -23.21 4.09 10.37
CA ARG A 23 -23.24 3.95 8.90
C ARG A 23 -21.86 3.95 8.24
N HIS A 24 -20.84 4.57 8.85
CA HIS A 24 -19.47 4.59 8.33
C HIS A 24 -18.68 3.35 8.74
N GLU A 25 -18.80 2.92 10.01
CA GLU A 25 -18.25 1.63 10.44
C GLU A 25 -18.81 0.53 9.54
N GLU A 26 -20.13 0.47 9.38
CA GLU A 26 -20.78 -0.47 8.48
C GLU A 26 -20.29 -0.29 7.04
N ALA A 27 -20.08 0.92 6.56
CA ALA A 27 -19.60 1.16 5.19
C ALA A 27 -18.21 0.56 4.93
N TRP A 28 -17.27 0.70 5.86
CA TRP A 28 -15.90 0.18 5.68
C TRP A 28 -15.75 -1.28 6.14
N ILE A 29 -16.51 -1.71 7.15
CA ILE A 29 -16.64 -3.12 7.53
C ILE A 29 -17.20 -3.94 6.37
N ARG A 30 -18.08 -3.38 5.54
CA ARG A 30 -18.52 -4.04 4.30
C ARG A 30 -17.36 -4.36 3.34
N LEU A 31 -16.20 -3.69 3.49
CA LEU A 31 -14.99 -3.97 2.72
C LEU A 31 -14.07 -5.04 3.35
N ILE A 32 -14.33 -5.48 4.60
CA ILE A 32 -13.49 -6.46 5.34
C ILE A 32 -13.47 -7.84 4.68
N ASP A 33 -14.62 -8.31 4.19
CA ASP A 33 -14.72 -9.63 3.54
C ASP A 33 -14.21 -9.62 2.09
N GLY A 34 -13.47 -8.57 1.72
CA GLY A 34 -12.84 -8.38 0.42
C GLY A 34 -11.83 -9.47 0.09
N GLN A 35 -12.20 -10.49 -0.68
CA GLN A 35 -11.21 -11.41 -1.24
C GLN A 35 -10.66 -10.85 -2.55
N TYR A 36 -9.34 -10.62 -2.61
CA TYR A 36 -8.67 -10.28 -3.86
C TYR A 36 -8.70 -11.48 -4.80
N THR A 37 -9.36 -11.31 -5.95
CA THR A 37 -9.48 -12.31 -7.00
C THR A 37 -8.80 -11.80 -8.25
N VAL A 38 -7.80 -12.54 -8.75
CA VAL A 38 -7.20 -12.27 -10.06
C VAL A 38 -8.10 -12.91 -11.13
N TYR A 39 -8.48 -12.12 -12.13
CA TYR A 39 -9.27 -12.62 -13.26
C TYR A 39 -8.44 -12.87 -14.49
N ASP A 40 -7.40 -12.06 -14.69
CA ASP A 40 -6.64 -12.08 -15.93
C ASP A 40 -5.19 -11.61 -15.72
N VAL A 41 -4.29 -12.17 -16.53
CA VAL A 41 -2.88 -11.78 -16.60
C VAL A 41 -2.52 -11.73 -18.08
N GLN A 42 -2.31 -10.52 -18.58
CA GLN A 42 -2.10 -10.25 -20.00
C GLN A 42 -0.69 -9.72 -20.26
N ALA A 43 -0.10 -10.19 -21.36
CA ALA A 43 1.02 -9.54 -22.02
C ALA A 43 0.53 -8.45 -22.95
N GLU A 44 1.13 -7.27 -22.90
CA GLU A 44 1.06 -6.39 -24.06
C GLU A 44 1.91 -7.04 -25.16
N GLU A 45 1.27 -7.43 -26.28
CA GLU A 45 1.90 -8.18 -27.37
C GLU A 45 3.07 -7.41 -27.99
N VAL A 46 4.30 -7.84 -27.67
CA VAL A 46 5.37 -7.99 -28.65
C VAL A 46 6.03 -9.37 -28.42
N LEU A 47 6.01 -10.19 -29.47
CA LEU A 47 6.32 -11.62 -29.54
C LEU A 47 7.61 -12.07 -28.80
N ALA A 48 7.52 -13.16 -28.03
CA ALA A 48 8.12 -14.48 -28.34
C ALA A 48 8.38 -15.34 -27.09
N THR A 49 7.70 -16.49 -27.06
CA THR A 49 8.07 -17.79 -26.46
C THR A 49 8.87 -17.83 -25.13
N SER A 50 8.18 -18.27 -24.07
CA SER A 50 8.41 -19.52 -23.32
C SER A 50 8.56 -19.42 -21.79
N ASN A 51 8.13 -20.53 -21.18
CA ASN A 51 8.36 -21.07 -19.83
C ASN A 51 7.50 -20.57 -18.68
N THR A 52 6.59 -21.44 -18.26
CA THR A 52 5.75 -21.37 -17.08
C THR A 52 6.56 -21.82 -15.87
N VAL A 53 6.59 -21.03 -14.79
CA VAL A 53 7.10 -21.44 -13.48
C VAL A 53 5.91 -21.49 -12.53
N SER A 54 5.68 -22.60 -11.84
CA SER A 54 4.58 -22.74 -10.87
C SER A 54 5.10 -22.67 -9.45
N GLU A 55 4.56 -21.80 -8.59
CA GLU A 55 4.73 -21.92 -7.13
C GLU A 55 3.50 -21.55 -6.28
N ALA A 56 3.37 -22.38 -5.23
CA ALA A 56 2.72 -22.32 -3.91
C ALA A 56 1.32 -21.74 -3.67
N ASN A 57 0.78 -20.82 -4.47
CA ASN A 57 -0.49 -20.13 -4.12
C ASN A 57 -1.65 -20.42 -5.09
N GLY A 58 -1.52 -21.42 -5.96
CA GLY A 58 -2.47 -21.62 -7.08
C GLY A 58 -2.32 -20.59 -8.21
N TRP A 59 -1.29 -19.73 -8.12
CA TRP A 59 -0.92 -18.79 -9.16
C TRP A 59 -0.19 -19.53 -10.29
N LYS A 60 -0.61 -19.29 -11.53
CA LYS A 60 0.15 -19.65 -12.74
C LYS A 60 0.70 -18.35 -13.35
N PRO A 61 1.90 -17.90 -12.96
CA PRO A 61 2.50 -16.76 -13.63
C PRO A 61 2.77 -17.15 -15.09
N GLN A 62 2.20 -16.39 -16.02
CA GLN A 62 2.60 -16.45 -17.42
C GLN A 62 3.78 -15.49 -17.58
N VAL A 63 4.91 -15.99 -18.07
CA VAL A 63 6.02 -15.13 -18.48
C VAL A 63 5.57 -14.38 -19.73
N VAL A 64 5.59 -13.06 -19.62
CA VAL A 64 4.80 -12.14 -20.42
C VAL A 64 5.76 -11.04 -20.90
N ALA A 65 6.18 -11.19 -22.16
CA ALA A 65 6.93 -10.30 -23.07
C ALA A 65 8.05 -9.38 -22.52
N GLN A 66 9.22 -9.49 -23.17
CA GLN A 66 10.36 -8.57 -23.02
C GLN A 66 10.17 -7.37 -23.97
N ALA A 67 9.74 -6.22 -23.45
CA ALA A 67 9.50 -4.98 -24.21
C ALA A 67 10.77 -4.44 -24.90
N CYS A 68 11.94 -4.66 -24.29
CA CYS A 68 13.27 -4.46 -24.89
C CYS A 68 14.30 -5.32 -24.13
N PRO A 69 15.57 -5.48 -24.59
CA PRO A 69 16.56 -6.34 -23.94
C PRO A 69 16.71 -6.15 -22.42
N GLN A 70 16.34 -4.98 -21.91
CA GLN A 70 16.44 -4.59 -20.50
C GLN A 70 15.09 -4.23 -19.87
N MET A 71 13.95 -4.66 -20.43
CA MET A 71 12.64 -4.35 -19.86
C MET A 71 11.60 -5.45 -20.13
N ILE A 72 10.85 -5.85 -19.12
CA ILE A 72 9.70 -6.77 -19.21
C ILE A 72 8.46 -6.07 -18.66
N ARG A 73 7.32 -6.22 -19.34
CA ARG A 73 6.05 -5.63 -18.88
C ARG A 73 4.96 -6.68 -18.71
N VAL A 74 4.37 -6.75 -17.51
CA VAL A 74 3.30 -7.70 -17.15
C VAL A 74 2.09 -6.96 -16.63
N SER A 75 0.92 -7.16 -17.22
CA SER A 75 -0.34 -6.56 -16.75
C SER A 75 -1.22 -7.60 -16.08
N VAL A 76 -1.70 -7.30 -14.88
CA VAL A 76 -2.58 -8.14 -14.07
C VAL A 76 -3.89 -7.40 -13.85
N LEU A 77 -5.02 -8.07 -14.12
CA LEU A 77 -6.35 -7.59 -13.78
C LEU A 77 -6.92 -8.45 -12.66
N GLY A 78 -7.21 -7.81 -11.53
CA GLY A 78 -7.92 -8.42 -10.43
C GLY A 78 -9.04 -7.53 -9.93
N ALA A 79 -9.83 -8.03 -8.98
CA ALA A 79 -10.66 -7.19 -8.15
C ALA A 79 -10.75 -7.72 -6.72
N VAL A 80 -10.99 -6.80 -5.80
CA VAL A 80 -11.46 -7.11 -4.45
C VAL A 80 -12.98 -7.10 -4.49
N ASN A 81 -13.63 -8.26 -4.28
CA ASN A 81 -15.07 -8.30 -4.08
C ASN A 81 -15.36 -8.30 -2.59
N ALA A 82 -16.09 -7.30 -2.14
CA ALA A 82 -16.48 -7.19 -0.75
C ALA A 82 -17.99 -7.35 -0.56
N GLY A 83 -18.43 -7.28 0.69
CA GLY A 83 -19.82 -7.43 1.06
C GLY A 83 -20.74 -6.42 0.36
N HIS A 84 -22.01 -6.80 0.22
CA HIS A 84 -23.07 -5.93 -0.33
C HIS A 84 -22.86 -5.43 -1.77
N GLY A 85 -22.07 -6.16 -2.57
CA GLY A 85 -21.88 -5.88 -4.00
C GLY A 85 -20.89 -4.76 -4.31
N ALA A 86 -20.15 -4.28 -3.30
CA ALA A 86 -18.99 -3.43 -3.47
C ALA A 86 -17.87 -4.24 -4.14
N ARG A 87 -17.20 -3.63 -5.11
CA ARG A 87 -16.12 -4.25 -5.88
C ARG A 87 -15.07 -3.20 -6.21
N VAL A 88 -13.80 -3.54 -6.12
CA VAL A 88 -12.69 -2.66 -6.49
C VAL A 88 -11.89 -3.34 -7.57
N ASP A 89 -11.99 -2.85 -8.81
CA ASP A 89 -11.17 -3.34 -9.91
C ASP A 89 -9.76 -2.78 -9.79
N HIS A 90 -8.77 -3.64 -10.01
CA HIS A 90 -7.36 -3.31 -9.96
C HIS A 90 -6.66 -3.80 -11.21
N ARG A 91 -6.22 -2.86 -12.03
CA ARG A 91 -5.24 -3.12 -13.08
C ARG A 91 -3.87 -2.75 -12.56
N LEU A 92 -2.98 -3.72 -12.52
CA LEU A 92 -1.61 -3.57 -12.06
C LEU A 92 -0.66 -3.94 -13.20
N THR A 93 0.10 -2.96 -13.68
CA THR A 93 1.14 -3.18 -14.67
C THR A 93 2.51 -3.12 -13.99
N TYR A 94 3.23 -4.25 -14.04
CA TYR A 94 4.63 -4.35 -13.66
C TYR A 94 5.49 -3.98 -14.85
N THR A 95 6.41 -3.03 -14.70
CA THR A 95 7.51 -2.80 -15.64
C THR A 95 8.81 -3.09 -14.91
N ILE A 96 9.47 -4.18 -15.29
CA ILE A 96 10.70 -4.69 -14.68
C ILE A 96 11.87 -4.25 -15.55
N PHE A 97 12.77 -3.44 -15.01
CA PHE A 97 13.95 -2.94 -15.70
C PHE A 97 15.16 -3.85 -15.49
N GLY A 98 16.14 -3.78 -16.38
CA GLY A 98 17.34 -4.61 -16.37
C GLY A 98 18.26 -4.37 -15.17
N ASP A 99 18.07 -3.26 -14.45
CA ASP A 99 18.77 -2.95 -13.20
C ASP A 99 18.07 -3.52 -11.95
N GLY A 100 16.99 -4.29 -12.14
CA GLY A 100 16.19 -4.87 -11.07
C GLY A 100 15.13 -3.95 -10.46
N THR A 101 15.01 -2.70 -10.94
CA THR A 101 13.91 -1.81 -10.56
C THR A 101 12.60 -2.34 -11.12
N ILE A 102 11.53 -2.27 -10.33
CA ILE A 102 10.18 -2.65 -10.73
C ILE A 102 9.28 -1.44 -10.55
N ARG A 103 8.72 -0.93 -11.63
CA ARG A 103 7.63 0.05 -11.59
C ARG A 103 6.30 -0.68 -11.55
N LEU A 104 5.44 -0.27 -10.62
CA LEU A 104 4.09 -0.77 -10.43
C LEU A 104 3.11 0.35 -10.77
N ASP A 105 2.52 0.32 -11.94
CA ASP A 105 1.45 1.22 -12.33
C ASP A 105 0.11 0.64 -11.87
N ASN A 106 -0.57 1.35 -10.97
CA ASN A 106 -1.81 0.92 -10.34
C ASN A 106 -2.96 1.77 -10.87
N GLN A 107 -3.99 1.12 -11.38
CA GLN A 107 -5.29 1.72 -11.66
C GLN A 107 -6.34 1.02 -10.81
N ILE A 108 -6.88 1.75 -9.83
CA ILE A 108 -7.88 1.27 -8.87
C ILE A 108 -9.22 1.92 -9.21
N THR A 109 -10.24 1.11 -9.48
CA THR A 109 -11.59 1.56 -9.87
C THR A 109 -12.63 1.02 -8.90
N PRO A 110 -13.09 1.83 -7.93
CA PRO A 110 -14.14 1.44 -7.00
C PRO A 110 -15.52 1.38 -7.69
N HIS A 111 -16.31 0.36 -7.39
CA HIS A 111 -17.68 0.14 -7.89
C HIS A 111 -18.62 -0.18 -6.74
N ARG A 112 -19.71 0.59 -6.62
CA ARG A 112 -20.70 0.44 -5.52
C ARG A 112 -20.06 0.45 -4.12
N CYS A 113 -18.88 1.07 -4.00
CA CYS A 113 -18.22 1.31 -2.73
C CYS A 113 -18.92 2.46 -1.98
N PRO A 114 -18.69 2.59 -0.67
CA PRO A 114 -19.06 3.81 0.06
C PRO A 114 -18.45 5.05 -0.58
N GLN A 115 -19.02 6.22 -0.29
CA GLN A 115 -18.54 7.49 -0.85
C GLN A 115 -17.06 7.76 -0.50
N SER A 116 -16.63 7.39 0.70
CA SER A 116 -15.24 7.47 1.16
C SER A 116 -14.67 6.07 1.40
N LEU A 117 -13.40 5.91 1.07
CA LEU A 117 -12.60 4.72 1.35
C LEU A 117 -11.68 4.99 2.54
N ALA A 118 -11.27 3.93 3.22
CA ALA A 118 -10.33 4.10 4.33
C ALA A 118 -8.93 4.46 3.83
N ARG A 119 -8.56 3.93 2.65
CA ARG A 119 -7.34 4.26 1.90
C ARG A 119 -7.52 3.94 0.41
N ILE A 120 -6.58 4.42 -0.42
CA ILE A 120 -6.34 3.93 -1.79
C ILE A 120 -4.84 3.69 -1.90
N GLY A 121 -4.46 2.42 -2.02
CA GLY A 121 -3.05 2.02 -2.06
C GLY A 121 -2.86 0.59 -2.52
N ILE A 122 -1.65 0.10 -2.29
CA ILE A 122 -1.30 -1.32 -2.44
C ILE A 122 -0.75 -1.89 -1.15
N ARG A 123 -1.00 -3.18 -0.95
CA ARG A 123 -0.40 -3.97 0.12
C ARG A 123 0.65 -4.92 -0.45
N LEU A 124 1.84 -4.86 0.14
CA LEU A 124 2.92 -5.81 -0.05
C LEU A 124 3.03 -6.65 1.22
N VAL A 125 2.99 -7.97 1.06
CA VAL A 125 3.16 -8.91 2.16
C VAL A 125 4.48 -9.63 1.95
N VAL A 126 5.39 -9.47 2.90
CA VAL A 126 6.73 -10.06 2.87
C VAL A 126 6.96 -10.87 4.15
N SER A 127 8.02 -11.69 4.20
CA SER A 127 8.39 -12.41 5.43
C SER A 127 8.68 -11.42 6.57
N ASP A 128 8.35 -11.80 7.81
CA ASP A 128 8.74 -11.07 9.02
C ASP A 128 10.26 -10.94 9.23
N ALA A 129 11.07 -11.63 8.42
CA ALA A 129 12.51 -11.39 8.33
C ALA A 129 12.80 -9.92 7.98
N PHE A 130 11.97 -9.31 7.12
CA PHE A 130 12.01 -7.89 6.77
C PHE A 130 11.42 -7.03 7.90
N ASN A 131 12.19 -6.89 8.97
CA ASN A 131 11.76 -6.19 10.19
C ASN A 131 12.47 -4.86 10.42
N ALA A 132 13.67 -4.64 9.86
CA ALA A 132 14.34 -3.34 10.01
C ALA A 132 13.69 -2.33 9.06
N LEU A 133 13.23 -1.21 9.60
CA LEU A 133 12.48 -0.19 8.87
C LEU A 133 13.26 1.12 8.87
N GLN A 134 13.42 1.71 7.70
CA GLN A 134 13.91 3.08 7.54
C GLN A 134 12.99 3.82 6.55
N TYR A 135 12.79 5.12 6.73
CA TYR A 135 12.01 5.93 5.79
C TYR A 135 12.42 7.40 5.85
N ALA A 136 12.11 8.13 4.77
CA ALA A 136 12.13 9.59 4.77
C ALA A 136 10.71 10.12 4.60
N GLY A 137 10.19 10.83 5.59
CA GLY A 137 8.80 11.29 5.64
C GLY A 137 8.49 12.01 6.96
N LEU A 138 7.21 12.14 7.30
CA LEU A 138 6.80 12.69 8.60
C LEU A 138 6.91 11.64 9.72
N GLY A 139 7.58 12.01 10.82
CA GLY A 139 7.79 11.11 11.95
C GLY A 139 8.42 11.80 13.19
N PRO A 140 8.94 11.01 14.15
CA PRO A 140 8.94 9.54 14.18
C PRO A 140 7.57 8.94 14.56
N GLU A 141 6.66 9.75 15.11
CA GLU A 141 5.35 9.30 15.57
C GLU A 141 4.36 9.13 14.40
N GLU A 142 3.37 8.26 14.60
CA GLU A 142 2.29 8.05 13.63
C GLU A 142 1.47 9.33 13.39
N ASN A 143 1.11 9.56 12.14
CA ASN A 143 0.43 10.77 11.70
C ASN A 143 -0.55 10.47 10.55
N TYR A 144 -1.51 11.35 10.35
CA TYR A 144 -2.57 11.22 9.34
C TYR A 144 -2.80 12.58 8.65
N ALA A 145 -3.49 12.59 7.51
CA ALA A 145 -3.72 13.79 6.71
C ALA A 145 -4.33 14.98 7.49
N ASP A 146 -5.15 14.72 8.50
CA ASP A 146 -5.75 15.73 9.41
C ASP A 146 -5.05 15.82 10.79
N ARG A 147 -3.98 15.03 11.01
CA ARG A 147 -3.21 14.95 12.26
C ARG A 147 -1.71 14.78 11.99
N CYS A 148 -1.09 15.75 11.32
CA CYS A 148 0.33 15.71 10.96
C CYS A 148 1.17 16.93 11.37
N ASN A 149 0.59 17.93 12.07
CA ASN A 149 1.31 19.16 12.42
C ASN A 149 2.30 19.01 13.60
N GLY A 150 2.20 17.92 14.36
CA GLY A 150 3.04 17.66 15.55
C GLY A 150 4.31 16.86 15.26
N VAL A 151 4.57 16.52 14.00
CA VAL A 151 5.70 15.69 13.57
C VAL A 151 6.55 16.45 12.55
N LEU A 152 7.81 16.06 12.42
CA LEU A 152 8.76 16.70 11.53
C LEU A 152 9.04 15.82 10.32
N PHE A 153 9.40 16.44 9.21
CA PHE A 153 9.96 15.71 8.08
C PHE A 153 11.42 15.37 8.37
N GLY A 154 11.81 14.11 8.15
CA GLY A 154 13.16 13.66 8.43
C GLY A 154 13.42 12.23 7.98
N HIS A 155 14.60 11.73 8.31
CA HIS A 155 14.98 10.34 8.11
C HIS A 155 14.84 9.61 9.44
N TYR A 156 14.05 8.54 9.45
CA TYR A 156 13.73 7.80 10.66
C TYR A 156 14.08 6.32 10.49
N ALA A 157 14.43 5.68 11.60
CA ALA A 157 14.74 4.25 11.67
C ALA A 157 13.98 3.62 12.84
N SER A 158 13.46 2.42 12.64
CA SER A 158 12.68 1.66 13.61
C SER A 158 12.68 0.17 13.22
N THR A 159 11.76 -0.59 13.79
CA THR A 159 11.43 -1.93 13.33
C THR A 159 9.93 -2.07 13.13
N VAL A 160 9.50 -2.97 12.25
CA VAL A 160 8.08 -3.29 12.02
C VAL A 160 7.39 -3.64 13.34
N LYS A 161 8.09 -4.36 14.23
CA LYS A 161 7.58 -4.65 15.59
C LYS A 161 7.39 -3.41 16.46
N GLN A 162 8.29 -2.42 16.39
CA GLN A 162 8.20 -1.18 17.16
C GLN A 162 7.15 -0.21 16.61
N GLN A 163 6.83 -0.29 15.32
CA GLN A 163 5.74 0.48 14.72
C GLN A 163 4.39 0.16 15.36
N TYR A 164 4.19 -1.10 15.76
CA TYR A 164 3.03 -1.46 16.56
C TYR A 164 3.29 -1.19 18.06
N HIS A 165 2.88 -0.02 18.54
CA HIS A 165 3.08 0.38 19.94
C HIS A 165 2.11 -0.30 20.93
N GLY A 166 1.01 -0.89 20.46
CA GLY A 166 0.06 -1.64 21.31
C GLY A 166 -0.63 -0.80 22.40
N GLN A 167 -0.66 0.52 22.26
CA GLN A 167 -1.22 1.42 23.28
C GLN A 167 -2.72 1.66 23.11
N TYR A 168 -3.27 1.45 21.91
CA TYR A 168 -4.71 1.50 21.72
C TYR A 168 -5.37 0.32 22.43
N LEU A 169 -6.38 0.59 23.27
CA LEU A 169 -7.04 -0.43 24.09
C LEU A 169 -7.66 -1.56 23.25
N ARG A 170 -8.24 -1.18 22.11
CA ARG A 170 -8.72 -2.09 21.08
C ARG A 170 -7.81 -1.97 19.85
N PRO A 171 -7.34 -3.08 19.25
CA PRO A 171 -6.62 -3.07 17.99
C PRO A 171 -7.34 -2.25 16.91
N GLN A 172 -6.60 -1.43 16.19
CA GLN A 172 -7.08 -0.54 15.14
C GLN A 172 -5.94 -0.15 14.20
N ALA A 173 -6.25 0.50 13.06
CA ALA A 173 -5.21 1.02 12.19
C ALA A 173 -4.32 2.03 12.95
N CYS A 174 -3.01 1.89 12.75
CA CYS A 174 -1.96 2.67 13.41
C CYS A 174 -0.70 2.70 12.51
N ALA A 175 0.36 3.35 12.98
CA ALA A 175 1.68 3.40 12.33
C ALA A 175 1.67 3.98 10.90
N ASN A 176 0.75 4.89 10.62
CA ASN A 176 0.72 5.63 9.36
C ASN A 176 1.75 6.76 9.38
N HIS A 177 2.45 6.96 8.27
CA HIS A 177 3.39 8.06 8.05
C HIS A 177 3.10 8.77 6.73
N GLU A 178 2.60 10.00 6.82
CA GLU A 178 2.31 10.86 5.68
C GLU A 178 3.59 11.48 5.09
N LYS A 179 3.46 11.98 3.86
CA LYS A 179 4.53 12.67 3.10
C LYS A 179 5.84 11.88 3.04
N THR A 180 5.72 10.58 2.84
CA THR A 180 6.85 9.68 2.69
C THR A 180 7.37 9.74 1.26
N ARG A 181 8.69 9.97 1.14
CA ARG A 181 9.42 9.94 -0.15
C ARG A 181 9.87 8.54 -0.50
N TRP A 182 10.35 7.81 0.50
CA TRP A 182 10.75 6.42 0.36
C TRP A 182 10.63 5.67 1.68
N VAL A 183 10.45 4.35 1.59
CA VAL A 183 10.50 3.41 2.71
C VAL A 183 11.39 2.23 2.34
N LYS A 184 12.23 1.78 3.28
CA LYS A 184 13.14 0.64 3.14
C LYS A 184 12.84 -0.37 4.25
N LEU A 185 12.55 -1.61 3.84
CA LEU A 185 12.51 -2.76 4.73
C LEU A 185 13.73 -3.63 4.48
N SER A 186 14.43 -4.03 5.54
CA SER A 186 15.63 -4.85 5.45
C SER A 186 15.49 -6.14 6.26
N ALA A 187 15.89 -7.24 5.64
CA ALA A 187 16.07 -8.53 6.29
C ALA A 187 17.44 -8.62 6.97
N LYS A 188 17.57 -9.55 7.92
CA LYS A 188 18.82 -9.74 8.70
C LYS A 188 19.98 -10.25 7.86
N ASP A 189 19.70 -10.94 6.77
CA ASP A 189 20.67 -11.50 5.82
C ASP A 189 21.25 -10.44 4.87
N GLY A 190 20.78 -9.19 4.96
CA GLY A 190 21.31 -8.06 4.19
C GLY A 190 20.48 -7.70 2.97
N ILE A 191 19.39 -8.42 2.65
CA ILE A 191 18.51 -8.06 1.54
C ILE A 191 17.52 -6.98 1.99
N SER A 192 17.30 -5.98 1.15
CA SER A 192 16.34 -4.90 1.39
C SER A 192 15.40 -4.70 0.22
N ILE A 193 14.20 -4.20 0.54
CA ILE A 193 13.20 -3.72 -0.41
C ILE A 193 13.04 -2.23 -0.16
N VAL A 194 13.29 -1.41 -1.16
CA VAL A 194 13.02 0.04 -1.14
C VAL A 194 11.80 0.31 -2.01
N ALA A 195 10.88 1.14 -1.50
CA ALA A 195 9.70 1.60 -2.21
C ALA A 195 9.60 3.13 -2.21
N ALA A 196 9.14 3.71 -3.32
CA ALA A 196 8.92 5.14 -3.49
C ALA A 196 7.82 5.42 -4.53
N SER A 197 7.25 6.64 -4.55
CA SER A 197 6.39 7.06 -5.66
C SER A 197 7.19 7.26 -6.95
N ALA A 198 6.72 6.72 -8.07
CA ALA A 198 7.44 6.79 -9.34
C ALA A 198 7.34 8.15 -10.04
N ASP A 199 6.41 9.01 -9.63
CA ASP A 199 6.25 10.38 -10.11
C ASP A 199 6.95 11.42 -9.21
N GLY A 200 7.69 10.96 -8.19
CA GLY A 200 8.35 11.82 -7.20
C GLY A 200 7.41 12.48 -6.19
N SER A 201 6.10 12.24 -6.27
CA SER A 201 5.12 12.73 -5.29
C SER A 201 5.27 12.04 -3.94
N ASP A 202 4.61 12.61 -2.94
CA ASP A 202 4.52 12.04 -1.61
C ASP A 202 3.52 10.88 -1.58
N MET A 203 3.84 9.84 -0.81
CA MET A 203 2.91 8.76 -0.45
C MET A 203 2.73 8.69 1.07
N SER A 204 1.75 7.92 1.55
CA SER A 204 1.73 7.46 2.93
C SER A 204 2.09 5.97 3.00
N PHE A 205 2.61 5.54 4.15
CA PHE A 205 2.85 4.11 4.36
C PHE A 205 2.54 3.70 5.79
N SER A 206 2.33 2.39 5.97
CA SER A 206 2.37 1.72 7.27
C SER A 206 3.03 0.36 7.11
N ALA A 207 3.78 -0.08 8.13
CA ALA A 207 4.44 -1.38 8.15
C ALA A 207 4.19 -2.07 9.50
N LEU A 208 3.38 -3.14 9.49
CA LEU A 208 2.91 -3.81 10.71
C LEU A 208 3.09 -5.33 10.66
N PRO A 209 3.23 -6.00 11.82
CA PRO A 209 3.33 -7.46 11.89
C PRO A 209 1.97 -8.17 11.86
N TYR A 210 0.88 -7.40 11.68
CA TYR A 210 -0.50 -7.89 11.70
C TYR A 210 -1.24 -7.36 10.48
N SER A 211 -2.13 -8.17 9.92
CA SER A 211 -3.01 -7.73 8.84
C SER A 211 -4.10 -6.78 9.36
N ASP A 212 -4.62 -5.93 8.48
CA ASP A 212 -5.75 -5.06 8.79
C ASP A 212 -7.00 -5.87 9.19
N GLU A 213 -7.21 -7.04 8.57
CA GLU A 213 -8.33 -7.94 8.87
C GLU A 213 -8.21 -8.51 10.30
N GLN A 214 -7.01 -8.93 10.71
CA GLN A 214 -6.77 -9.40 12.07
C GLN A 214 -6.99 -8.28 13.08
N MET A 215 -6.45 -7.09 12.84
CA MET A 215 -6.66 -5.92 13.70
C MET A 215 -8.12 -5.47 13.77
N ALA A 216 -8.89 -5.61 12.68
CA ALA A 216 -10.31 -5.30 12.68
C ALA A 216 -11.13 -6.27 13.54
N SER A 217 -10.78 -7.56 13.49
CA SER A 217 -11.48 -8.64 14.19
C SER A 217 -11.19 -8.69 15.70
N ALA A 218 -9.97 -8.31 16.11
CA ALA A 218 -9.54 -8.41 17.50
C ALA A 218 -10.19 -7.33 18.39
N LYS A 219 -10.56 -7.74 19.61
CA LYS A 219 -11.11 -6.85 20.64
C LYS A 219 -10.04 -6.37 21.61
N HIS A 220 -8.98 -7.15 21.78
CA HIS A 220 -7.89 -6.85 22.70
C HIS A 220 -6.53 -7.19 22.08
N ASN A 221 -5.48 -6.44 22.45
CA ASN A 221 -4.14 -6.61 21.84
C ASN A 221 -3.55 -8.01 22.02
N TYR A 222 -3.86 -8.71 23.11
CA TYR A 222 -3.39 -10.08 23.34
C TYR A 222 -3.98 -11.12 22.37
N GLU A 223 -5.05 -10.77 21.64
CA GLU A 223 -5.68 -11.65 20.65
C GLU A 223 -4.95 -11.63 19.30
N LEU A 224 -4.13 -10.59 19.06
CA LEU A 224 -3.32 -10.49 17.85
C LEU A 224 -2.21 -11.53 17.86
N LYS A 225 -2.10 -12.29 16.76
CA LYS A 225 -1.07 -13.31 16.58
C LYS A 225 -0.29 -12.98 15.32
N ALA A 226 1.01 -12.79 15.45
CA ALA A 226 1.86 -12.58 14.28
C ALA A 226 1.89 -13.88 13.47
N ASP A 227 1.71 -13.77 12.16
CA ASP A 227 1.62 -14.93 11.25
C ASP A 227 2.91 -15.14 10.44
N GLY A 228 4.03 -14.57 10.91
CA GLY A 228 5.33 -14.65 10.25
C GLY A 228 5.48 -13.71 9.05
N LYS A 229 4.64 -12.67 8.95
CA LYS A 229 4.65 -11.71 7.85
C LYS A 229 4.81 -10.27 8.32
N THR A 230 5.36 -9.44 7.44
CA THR A 230 5.31 -7.99 7.49
C THR A 230 4.34 -7.50 6.42
N TYR A 231 3.37 -6.70 6.84
CA TYR A 231 2.38 -6.06 5.98
C TYR A 231 2.80 -4.61 5.74
N LEU A 232 3.32 -4.33 4.54
CA LEU A 232 3.66 -2.98 4.09
C LEU A 232 2.53 -2.45 3.22
N CYS A 233 1.82 -1.43 3.68
CA CYS A 233 0.85 -0.69 2.87
C CYS A 233 1.52 0.58 2.33
N LEU A 234 1.39 0.82 1.03
CA LEU A 234 1.87 2.00 0.32
C LEU A 234 0.67 2.68 -0.33
N ASP A 235 0.31 3.85 0.19
CA ASP A 235 -0.96 4.48 -0.11
C ASP A 235 -0.75 5.79 -0.87
N LYS A 236 -1.52 5.97 -1.94
CA LYS A 236 -1.63 7.27 -2.61
C LYS A 236 -2.32 8.27 -1.70
N GLN A 237 -3.31 7.80 -0.95
CA GLN A 237 -4.03 8.59 0.03
C GLN A 237 -4.64 7.68 1.10
N GLN A 238 -4.64 8.15 2.34
CA GLN A 238 -5.34 7.53 3.45
C GLN A 238 -6.28 8.54 4.10
N THR A 239 -7.49 8.10 4.44
CA THR A 239 -8.46 8.96 5.13
C THR A 239 -7.99 9.26 6.55
N GLY A 240 -8.09 10.53 6.93
CA GLY A 240 -7.76 11.06 8.25
C GLY A 240 -8.52 10.41 9.39
N VAL A 241 -8.19 10.82 10.62
CA VAL A 241 -8.74 10.19 11.83
C VAL A 241 -10.05 10.82 12.31
N GLY A 242 -10.29 12.11 12.03
CA GLY A 242 -11.44 12.86 12.55
C GLY A 242 -11.53 12.84 14.08
N ASN A 243 -12.75 13.00 14.62
CA ASN A 243 -13.04 12.93 16.06
C ASN A 243 -14.39 12.27 16.38
N ALA A 244 -14.91 11.43 15.47
CA ALA A 244 -16.28 10.93 15.53
C ALA A 244 -16.58 9.89 16.64
N SER A 245 -15.62 9.58 17.52
CA SER A 245 -15.82 8.80 18.77
C SER A 245 -16.72 9.54 19.77
N CYS A 246 -16.54 10.86 19.90
CA CYS A 246 -17.37 11.74 20.72
C CYS A 246 -17.54 13.09 20.02
N GLY A 247 -18.09 13.06 18.80
CA GLY A 247 -18.27 14.21 17.95
C GLY A 247 -18.90 13.84 16.60
N HIS A 248 -19.16 14.84 15.76
CA HIS A 248 -19.67 14.65 14.39
C HIS A 248 -18.63 14.97 13.32
N VAL A 249 -17.35 15.20 13.70
CA VAL A 249 -16.33 15.63 12.73
C VAL A 249 -15.68 14.39 12.14
N PHE A 250 -16.23 13.97 11.01
CA PHE A 250 -15.48 13.18 10.04
C PHE A 250 -14.33 14.02 9.50
N PRO A 251 -13.26 13.39 8.97
CA PRO A 251 -12.23 14.12 8.26
C PRO A 251 -12.85 15.08 7.23
N MET A 252 -12.30 16.29 7.15
CA MET A 252 -12.70 17.24 6.13
C MET A 252 -12.37 16.69 4.73
N ASP A 253 -12.95 17.25 3.68
CA ASP A 253 -12.75 16.76 2.31
C ASP A 253 -11.26 16.65 1.90
N TYR A 254 -10.41 17.58 2.37
CA TYR A 254 -8.96 17.54 2.09
C TYR A 254 -8.23 16.33 2.70
N ALA A 255 -8.80 15.73 3.75
CA ALA A 255 -8.28 14.58 4.46
C ALA A 255 -9.15 13.32 4.23
N THR A 256 -10.09 13.37 3.29
CA THR A 256 -10.97 12.25 2.94
C THR A 256 -10.52 11.63 1.63
N THR A 257 -10.39 10.31 1.62
CA THR A 257 -10.15 9.54 0.39
C THR A 257 -11.47 9.16 -0.24
N PHE A 258 -11.88 9.83 -1.31
CA PHE A 258 -13.14 9.54 -2.00
C PHE A 258 -13.02 8.30 -2.91
N ALA A 259 -14.09 7.53 -3.01
CA ALA A 259 -14.16 6.35 -3.89
C ALA A 259 -14.25 6.76 -5.37
N GLN A 260 -13.11 7.09 -5.96
CA GLN A 260 -12.99 7.51 -7.35
C GLN A 260 -11.91 6.70 -8.07
N PRO A 261 -12.03 6.50 -9.41
CA PRO A 261 -10.97 5.89 -10.19
C PRO A 261 -9.65 6.65 -9.98
N THR A 262 -8.63 5.95 -9.51
CA THR A 262 -7.37 6.55 -9.09
C THR A 262 -6.21 5.80 -9.74
N MET A 263 -5.24 6.56 -10.27
CA MET A 263 -4.01 6.04 -10.82
C MET A 263 -2.81 6.55 -10.04
N PHE A 264 -1.87 5.67 -9.73
CA PHE A 264 -0.61 6.02 -9.09
C PHE A 264 0.43 4.94 -9.36
N SER A 265 1.70 5.32 -9.24
CA SER A 265 2.80 4.45 -9.60
C SER A 265 3.81 4.36 -8.47
N VAL A 266 4.25 3.15 -8.15
CA VAL A 266 5.24 2.87 -7.11
C VAL A 266 6.47 2.24 -7.76
N LEU A 267 7.66 2.70 -7.40
CA LEU A 267 8.90 1.98 -7.69
C LEU A 267 9.24 1.06 -6.53
N LEU A 268 9.67 -0.15 -6.86
CA LEU A 268 10.26 -1.11 -5.94
C LEU A 268 11.65 -1.48 -6.43
N LYS A 269 12.61 -1.62 -5.52
CA LYS A 269 13.94 -2.15 -5.84
C LYS A 269 14.44 -3.04 -4.72
N ALA A 270 14.89 -4.23 -5.10
CA ALA A 270 15.68 -5.07 -4.22
C ALA A 270 17.12 -4.56 -4.22
N THR A 271 17.71 -4.42 -3.04
CA THR A 271 19.03 -3.80 -2.87
C THR A 271 19.72 -4.39 -1.64
N ASP A 272 21.03 -4.19 -1.48
CA ASP A 272 21.70 -4.55 -0.25
C ASP A 272 21.36 -3.56 0.87
N ALA A 273 21.41 -4.03 2.12
CA ALA A 273 21.07 -3.23 3.30
C ALA A 273 21.95 -1.96 3.44
N LYS A 274 23.15 -1.98 2.84
CA LYS A 274 24.11 -0.87 2.85
C LYS A 274 23.84 0.18 1.77
N ASP A 275 23.07 -0.17 0.74
CA ASP A 275 22.81 0.73 -0.39
C ASP A 275 21.92 1.89 0.05
N ASP A 276 22.21 3.07 -0.50
CA ASP A 276 21.47 4.30 -0.22
C ASP A 276 20.12 4.25 -0.94
N PRO A 277 18.98 4.33 -0.22
CA PRO A 277 17.65 4.44 -0.83
C PRO A 277 17.54 5.58 -1.86
N MET A 278 18.36 6.62 -1.74
CA MET A 278 18.38 7.74 -2.67
C MET A 278 18.84 7.35 -4.07
N ASP A 279 19.56 6.24 -4.24
CA ASP A 279 19.96 5.75 -5.57
C ASP A 279 18.74 5.35 -6.42
N LEU A 280 17.68 4.82 -5.79
CA LEU A 280 16.40 4.58 -6.45
C LEU A 280 15.75 5.90 -6.91
N LEU A 281 15.86 6.93 -6.07
CA LEU A 281 15.22 8.22 -6.28
C LEU A 281 15.95 9.12 -7.28
N ARG A 282 17.26 8.94 -7.48
CA ARG A 282 18.03 9.70 -8.48
C ARG A 282 17.46 9.53 -9.88
N GLY A 283 17.04 8.32 -10.25
CA GLY A 283 16.38 8.06 -11.55
C GLY A 283 14.98 8.69 -11.67
N VAL A 284 14.31 8.97 -10.55
CA VAL A 284 12.97 9.58 -10.49
C VAL A 284 13.05 11.11 -10.59
N TYR A 285 13.97 11.72 -9.84
CA TYR A 285 14.09 13.18 -9.77
C TYR A 285 14.99 13.77 -10.86
N GLU A 286 15.93 12.99 -11.42
CA GLU A 286 16.78 13.37 -12.54
C GLU A 286 16.60 12.39 -13.72
N PRO A 287 15.43 12.37 -14.37
CA PRO A 287 15.19 11.45 -15.47
C PRO A 287 16.20 11.71 -16.60
N SER A 288 16.99 10.68 -16.89
CA SER A 288 17.89 10.64 -18.05
C SER A 288 17.15 10.96 -19.36
N LEU A 289 17.88 11.37 -20.40
CA LEU A 289 17.28 11.61 -21.72
C LEU A 289 16.55 10.37 -22.28
N ALA A 290 16.96 9.15 -21.91
CA ALA A 290 16.29 7.92 -22.32
C ALA A 290 14.90 7.75 -21.67
N SER A 291 14.77 8.08 -20.38
CA SER A 291 13.48 8.07 -19.67
C SER A 291 12.51 9.17 -20.13
N LYS A 292 13.00 10.22 -20.80
CA LYS A 292 12.15 11.26 -21.41
C LYS A 292 11.49 10.82 -22.72
N VAL A 293 12.03 9.81 -23.40
CA VAL A 293 11.48 9.28 -24.66
C VAL A 293 10.28 8.34 -24.40
N GLU A 294 10.24 7.65 -23.25
CA GLU A 294 9.07 6.84 -22.86
C GLU A 294 7.87 7.68 -22.40
N ALA A 295 8.10 8.87 -21.87
CA ALA A 295 7.03 9.80 -21.51
C ALA A 295 6.30 10.42 -22.74
N THR A 296 6.78 10.18 -23.96
CA THR A 296 6.21 10.71 -25.21
C THR A 296 5.33 9.74 -26.00
N HIS A 297 5.07 8.54 -25.49
CA HIS A 297 4.09 7.65 -26.10
C HIS A 297 2.87 7.49 -25.18
N ASN A 298 1.95 8.44 -25.37
CA ASN A 298 0.54 8.44 -24.93
C ASN A 298 -0.17 7.10 -25.18
#